data_AF-A0A6N3DQU1-F1
#
_entry.id   AF-A0A6N3DQU1-F1
#
_cell.length_a   1.000
_cell.length_b   1.000
_cell.length_c   1.000
_cell.angle_alpha   90.00
_cell.angle_beta   90.00
_cell.angle_gamma   90.00
#
_symmetry.space_group_name_H-M   'P 1'
#
loop_
_entity.id
_entity.type
_entity.pdbx_description
1 polymer ?
#
loop_
_entity_poly.entity_id
_entity_poly.type
_entity_poly.pdbx_seq_one_letter_code
_entity_poly.pdbx_strand_id
1 'polypeptide(L)'
;MKPNKFIIEKQVSEFRTDNGLSASEPVTLKSLLLKLNILTVFRPLSDNFSGMCLKDNSGHRFMLINSNQPRGRQHFTIAHELYHLFIEEKPTPHKCNPGYSKNFVEQSADMFASLLLMPESGICQLVPENELKNTFPIC
;
A
#
# COMPACT_ATOMS: atom_id res chain seq x y z
N MET A 1 7.56 12.63 -14.92
CA MET A 1 8.25 11.32 -14.83
C MET A 1 7.23 10.31 -14.31
N LYS A 2 7.13 9.10 -14.87
CA LYS A 2 6.21 8.05 -14.37
C LYS A 2 6.95 7.17 -13.37
N PRO A 3 6.30 6.64 -12.32
CA PRO A 3 6.94 5.72 -11.39
C PRO A 3 7.44 4.48 -12.15
N ASN A 4 8.66 4.06 -11.84
CA ASN A 4 9.27 2.91 -12.48
C ASN A 4 8.78 1.64 -11.78
N LYS A 5 8.00 0.83 -12.51
CA LYS A 5 7.41 -0.43 -12.01
C LYS A 5 8.46 -1.33 -11.34
N PHE A 6 9.60 -1.55 -11.98
CA PHE A 6 10.65 -2.43 -11.46
C PHE A 6 11.27 -1.93 -10.14
N ILE A 7 11.37 -0.61 -9.96
CA ILE A 7 11.87 -0.04 -8.70
C ILE A 7 10.85 -0.29 -7.57
N ILE A 8 9.57 -0.06 -7.84
CA ILE A 8 8.52 -0.25 -6.84
C ILE A 8 8.33 -1.74 -6.52
N GLU A 9 8.43 -2.63 -7.50
CA GLU A 9 8.43 -4.09 -7.28
C GLU A 9 9.57 -4.53 -6.37
N LYS A 10 10.78 -3.99 -6.60
CA LYS A 10 11.92 -4.24 -5.73
C LYS A 10 11.62 -3.77 -4.30
N GLN A 11 11.10 -2.55 -4.13
CA GLN A 11 10.73 -2.01 -2.82
C GLN A 11 9.65 -2.83 -2.11
N VAL A 12 8.65 -3.33 -2.84
CA VAL A 12 7.61 -4.22 -2.30
C VAL A 12 8.20 -5.56 -1.88
N SER A 13 9.09 -6.12 -2.70
CA SER A 13 9.77 -7.39 -2.40
C SER A 13 10.64 -7.28 -1.13
N GLU A 14 11.42 -6.21 -1.02
CA GLU A 14 12.21 -5.89 0.17
C GLU A 14 11.31 -5.69 1.40
N PHE A 15 10.27 -4.86 1.27
CA PHE A 15 9.33 -4.60 2.36
C PHE A 15 8.64 -5.89 2.84
N ARG A 16 8.24 -6.78 1.92
CA ARG A 16 7.62 -8.06 2.29
C ARG A 16 8.63 -8.97 2.99
N THR A 17 9.85 -9.06 2.49
CA THR A 17 10.92 -9.86 3.09
C THR A 17 11.24 -9.38 4.51
N ASP A 18 11.47 -8.08 4.69
CA ASP A 18 11.77 -7.46 6.00
C ASP A 18 10.64 -7.67 7.01
N ASN A 19 9.40 -7.75 6.52
CA ASN A 19 8.22 -7.99 7.34
C ASN A 19 7.83 -9.47 7.45
N GLY A 20 8.61 -10.41 6.91
CA GLY A 20 8.34 -11.85 6.98
C GLY A 20 7.04 -12.25 6.26
N LEU A 21 6.67 -11.50 5.21
CA LEU A 21 5.51 -11.76 4.38
C LEU A 21 5.94 -12.66 3.20
N SER A 22 5.10 -13.63 2.85
CA SER A 22 5.30 -14.45 1.65
C SER A 22 5.29 -13.59 0.39
N ALA A 23 5.95 -14.04 -0.68
CA ALA A 23 5.92 -13.41 -1.98
C ALA A 23 4.60 -13.61 -2.76
N SER A 24 3.74 -14.55 -2.37
CA SER A 24 2.48 -14.86 -3.08
C SER A 24 1.23 -14.62 -2.23
N GLU A 25 1.33 -14.70 -0.91
CA GLU A 25 0.14 -14.69 -0.05
C GLU A 25 -0.42 -13.28 0.20
N PRO A 26 -1.74 -13.15 0.43
CA PRO A 26 -2.34 -11.89 0.85
C PRO A 26 -1.75 -11.40 2.17
N VAL A 27 -1.65 -10.08 2.33
CA VAL A 27 -1.12 -9.45 3.54
C VAL A 27 -2.22 -9.23 4.56
N THR A 28 -2.02 -9.76 5.78
CA THR A 28 -2.90 -9.46 6.92
C THR A 28 -2.52 -8.10 7.54
N LEU A 29 -3.10 -7.03 7.00
CA LEU A 29 -2.73 -5.65 7.36
C LEU A 29 -2.81 -5.35 8.87
N LYS A 30 -3.81 -5.88 9.58
CA LYS A 30 -3.93 -5.66 11.04
C LYS A 30 -2.71 -6.19 11.81
N SER A 31 -2.28 -7.41 11.50
CA SER A 31 -1.11 -8.02 12.12
C SER A 31 0.17 -7.27 11.74
N LEU A 32 0.26 -6.80 10.49
CA LEU A 32 1.37 -5.99 10.02
C LEU A 32 1.46 -4.64 10.75
N LEU A 33 0.35 -3.92 10.90
CA LEU A 33 0.29 -2.64 11.61
C LEU A 33 0.73 -2.78 13.08
N LEU A 34 0.31 -3.87 13.74
CA LEU A 34 0.75 -4.20 15.11
C LEU A 34 2.25 -4.49 15.16
N LYS A 35 2.77 -5.32 14.25
CA LYS A 35 4.20 -5.65 14.16
C LYS A 35 5.07 -4.40 13.92
N LEU A 36 4.58 -3.48 13.10
CA LEU A 36 5.27 -2.22 12.76
C LEU A 36 5.13 -1.14 13.85
N ASN A 37 4.41 -1.42 14.94
CA ASN A 37 4.11 -0.50 16.02
C ASN A 37 3.50 0.83 15.53
N ILE A 38 2.50 0.73 14.65
CA ILE A 38 1.79 1.89 14.09
C ILE A 38 0.48 2.08 14.85
N LEU A 39 0.34 3.19 15.56
CA LEU A 39 -0.92 3.57 16.19
C LEU A 39 -1.93 3.91 15.09
N THR A 40 -2.85 2.99 14.83
CA THR A 40 -3.85 3.13 13.76
C THR A 40 -5.23 3.44 14.35
N VAL A 41 -5.83 4.54 13.93
CA VAL A 41 -7.16 4.97 14.38
C VAL A 41 -8.12 4.97 13.19
N PHE A 42 -9.26 4.30 13.36
CA PHE A 42 -10.37 4.34 12.41
C PHE A 42 -11.43 5.30 12.93
N ARG A 43 -11.72 6.35 12.15
CA ARG A 43 -12.73 7.37 12.50
C ARG A 43 -13.59 7.69 11.28
N PRO A 44 -14.89 8.00 11.47
CA PRO A 44 -15.69 8.54 10.38
C PRO A 44 -15.17 9.94 10.04
N LEU A 45 -14.78 10.14 8.79
CA LEU A 45 -14.23 11.40 8.28
C LEU A 45 -15.01 11.84 7.04
N SER A 46 -14.80 13.07 6.59
CA SER A 46 -15.45 13.60 5.39
C SER A 46 -15.08 12.78 4.14
N ASP A 47 -15.97 12.76 3.15
CA ASP A 47 -15.80 11.94 1.94
C ASP A 47 -14.53 12.27 1.14
N ASN A 48 -14.04 13.49 1.28
CA ASN A 48 -12.83 13.99 0.62
C ASN A 48 -11.53 13.64 1.37
N PHE A 49 -11.60 12.83 2.43
CA PHE A 49 -10.44 12.44 3.22
C PHE A 49 -10.41 10.92 3.36
N SER A 50 -9.39 10.27 2.78
CA SER A 50 -9.26 8.80 2.87
C SER A 50 -8.44 8.39 4.09
N GLY A 51 -7.36 9.11 4.34
CA GLY A 51 -6.47 8.84 5.47
C GLY A 51 -5.29 9.81 5.54
N MET A 52 -4.45 9.59 6.55
CA MET A 52 -3.15 10.22 6.69
C MET A 52 -2.22 9.35 7.52
N CYS A 53 -0.91 9.52 7.31
CA CYS A 53 0.11 9.02 8.21
C CYS A 53 1.03 10.14 8.72
N LEU A 54 1.64 9.87 9.87
CA LEU A 54 2.63 10.71 10.51
C LEU A 54 3.72 9.84 11.10
N LYS A 55 4.96 10.29 10.96
CA LYS A 55 6.13 9.74 11.65
C LYS A 55 6.81 10.89 12.38
N ASP A 56 6.93 10.77 13.71
CA ASP A 56 7.65 11.78 14.49
C ASP A 56 9.17 11.51 14.50
N ASN A 57 9.94 12.48 14.98
CA ASN A 57 11.40 12.35 15.11
C ASN A 57 11.81 11.34 16.19
N SER A 58 10.89 10.93 17.06
CA SER A 58 11.08 9.92 18.10
C SER A 58 10.86 8.50 17.60
N GLY A 59 10.42 8.33 16.34
CA GLY A 59 10.17 7.05 15.70
C GLY A 59 8.75 6.51 15.91
N HIS A 60 7.86 7.23 16.58
CA HIS A 60 6.45 6.85 16.68
C HIS A 60 5.77 7.05 15.33
N ARG A 61 4.89 6.10 15.01
CA ARG A 61 4.14 6.07 13.77
C ARG A 61 2.65 6.11 14.08
N PHE A 62 1.95 6.98 13.39
CA PHE A 62 0.51 7.15 13.50
C PHE A 62 -0.15 7.06 12.13
N MET A 63 -1.33 6.46 12.09
CA MET A 63 -2.15 6.35 10.89
C MET A 63 -3.62 6.60 11.25
N LEU A 64 -4.28 7.46 10.47
CA LEU A 64 -5.70 7.73 10.58
C LEU A 64 -6.40 7.27 9.30
N ILE A 65 -7.43 6.44 9.44
CA ILE A 65 -8.16 5.86 8.32
C ILE A 65 -9.65 6.25 8.40
N ASN A 66 -10.21 6.66 7.26
CA ASN A 66 -11.63 6.98 7.17
C ASN A 66 -12.48 5.72 7.23
N SER A 67 -13.19 5.52 8.33
CA SER A 67 -14.05 4.36 8.55
C SER A 67 -15.37 4.40 7.75
N ASN A 68 -15.73 5.53 7.14
CA ASN A 68 -16.90 5.64 6.25
C ASN A 68 -16.65 4.96 4.89
N GLN A 69 -15.38 4.74 4.53
CA GLN A 69 -15.05 4.11 3.25
C GLN A 69 -15.22 2.57 3.31
N PRO A 70 -15.50 1.89 2.19
CA PRO A 70 -15.54 0.43 2.15
C PRO A 70 -14.23 -0.22 2.61
N ARG A 71 -14.29 -1.42 3.18
CA ARG A 71 -13.12 -2.13 3.72
C ARG A 71 -11.95 -2.26 2.72
N GLY A 72 -12.24 -2.57 1.46
CA GLY A 72 -11.21 -2.64 0.41
C GLY A 72 -10.47 -1.31 0.23
N ARG A 73 -11.19 -0.19 0.30
CA ARG A 73 -10.60 1.14 0.21
C ARG A 73 -9.80 1.50 1.46
N GLN A 74 -10.29 1.13 2.64
CA GLN A 74 -9.52 1.27 3.90
C GLN A 74 -8.20 0.49 3.82
N HIS A 75 -8.22 -0.76 3.33
CA HIS A 75 -7.01 -1.56 3.14
C HIS A 75 -6.04 -0.93 2.15
N PHE A 76 -6.57 -0.41 1.03
CA PHE A 76 -5.76 0.30 0.05
C PHE A 76 -5.12 1.55 0.65
N THR A 77 -5.88 2.37 1.38
CA THR A 77 -5.35 3.52 2.10
C THR A 77 -4.26 3.11 3.09
N ILE A 78 -4.46 2.05 3.88
CA ILE A 78 -3.41 1.57 4.79
C ILE A 78 -2.12 1.22 4.03
N ALA A 79 -2.22 0.48 2.92
CA ALA A 79 -1.07 0.09 2.12
C ALA A 79 -0.38 1.29 1.44
N HIS A 80 -1.16 2.28 1.01
CA HIS A 80 -0.67 3.55 0.47
C HIS A 80 0.09 4.34 1.56
N GLU A 81 -0.46 4.47 2.76
CA GLU A 81 0.19 5.16 3.86
C GLU A 81 1.45 4.43 4.38
N LEU A 82 1.54 3.10 4.23
CA LEU A 82 2.76 2.35 4.52
C LEU A 82 3.93 2.77 3.60
N TYR A 83 3.66 3.14 2.34
CA TYR A 83 4.69 3.66 1.45
C TYR A 83 5.31 4.94 2.01
N HIS A 84 4.48 5.90 2.42
CA HIS A 84 4.93 7.17 2.99
C HIS A 84 5.71 7.00 4.29
N LEU A 85 5.35 6.01 5.12
CA LEU A 85 6.03 5.78 6.40
C LEU A 85 7.41 5.11 6.29
N PHE A 86 7.61 4.28 5.26
CA PHE A 86 8.76 3.37 5.19
C PHE A 86 9.62 3.51 3.94
N ILE A 87 9.07 3.96 2.82
CA ILE A 87 9.75 3.99 1.52
C ILE A 87 10.09 5.42 1.10
N GLU A 88 9.24 6.40 1.42
CA GLU A 88 9.53 7.80 1.13
C GLU A 88 10.77 8.29 1.90
N GLU A 89 11.78 8.81 1.19
CA GLU A 89 13.04 9.25 1.78
C GLU A 89 12.89 10.46 2.73
N LYS A 90 11.88 11.31 2.48
CA LYS A 90 11.58 12.51 3.26
C LYS A 90 10.10 12.53 3.65
N PRO A 91 9.68 11.73 4.66
CA PRO A 91 8.30 11.68 5.08
C PRO A 91 7.85 13.05 5.56
N THR A 92 6.91 13.67 4.84
CA THR A 92 6.24 14.89 5.27
C THR A 92 4.83 14.54 5.74
N PRO A 93 4.23 15.30 6.68
CA PRO A 93 2.84 15.10 7.07
C PRO A 93 1.91 15.10 5.87
N HIS A 94 1.40 13.93 5.49
CA HIS A 94 0.63 13.77 4.27
C HIS A 94 -0.87 13.69 4.55
N LYS A 95 -1.68 14.27 3.66
CA LYS A 95 -3.14 14.14 3.69
C LYS A 95 -3.59 13.53 2.38
N CYS A 96 -4.13 12.32 2.43
CA CYS A 96 -4.62 11.63 1.25
C CYS A 96 -6.03 12.14 0.88
N ASN A 97 -6.10 12.93 -0.19
CA ASN A 97 -7.36 13.30 -0.85
C ASN A 97 -7.65 12.30 -1.98
N PRO A 98 -8.90 11.81 -2.13
CA PRO A 98 -9.25 10.88 -3.19
C PRO A 98 -9.19 11.57 -4.57
N GLY A 99 -8.24 11.18 -5.43
CA GLY A 99 -8.14 11.67 -6.81
C GLY A 99 -6.81 11.34 -7.49
N TYR A 100 -6.78 11.44 -8.83
CA TYR A 100 -5.56 11.21 -9.62
C TYR A 100 -4.55 12.32 -9.33
N SER A 101 -3.47 12.00 -8.62
CA SER A 101 -2.44 12.97 -8.28
C SER A 101 -1.40 13.10 -9.39
N LYS A 102 -1.05 14.34 -9.76
CA LYS A 102 0.11 14.62 -10.62
C LYS A 102 1.44 14.40 -9.89
N ASN A 103 1.41 14.18 -8.57
CA ASN A 103 2.59 13.95 -7.77
C ASN A 103 3.10 12.51 -7.98
N PHE A 104 4.39 12.41 -8.26
CA PHE A 104 5.09 11.15 -8.47
C PHE A 104 5.09 10.25 -7.23
N VAL A 105 5.18 10.85 -6.04
CA VAL A 105 5.18 10.13 -4.76
C VAL A 105 3.84 9.40 -4.57
N GLU A 106 2.72 10.09 -4.79
CA GLU A 106 1.37 9.51 -4.70
C GLU A 106 1.16 8.36 -5.69
N GLN A 107 1.60 8.52 -6.94
CA GLN A 107 1.51 7.46 -7.95
C GLN A 107 2.39 6.25 -7.56
N SER A 108 3.53 6.50 -6.91
CA SER A 108 4.40 5.45 -6.39
C SER A 108 3.73 4.74 -5.21
N ALA A 109 3.08 5.48 -4.32
CA ALA A 109 2.32 4.95 -3.19
C ALA A 109 1.13 4.08 -3.66
N ASP A 110 0.39 4.53 -4.67
CA ASP A 110 -0.72 3.76 -5.28
C ASP A 110 -0.22 2.47 -5.94
N MET A 111 0.91 2.53 -6.65
CA MET A 111 1.51 1.35 -7.26
C MET A 111 2.06 0.39 -6.21
N PHE A 112 2.73 0.90 -5.17
CA PHE A 112 3.19 0.13 -4.03
C PHE A 112 2.03 -0.58 -3.33
N ALA A 113 0.93 0.14 -3.04
CA ALA A 113 -0.26 -0.41 -2.41
C ALA A 113 -0.87 -1.54 -3.23
N SER A 114 -0.97 -1.35 -4.54
CA SER A 114 -1.49 -2.35 -5.47
C SER A 114 -0.65 -3.63 -5.44
N LEU A 115 0.67 -3.49 -5.59
CA LEU A 115 1.62 -4.62 -5.63
C LEU A 115 1.75 -5.32 -4.27
N LEU A 116 1.66 -4.59 -3.15
CA LEU A 116 1.70 -5.15 -1.81
C LEU A 116 0.45 -5.99 -1.49
N LEU A 117 -0.73 -5.51 -1.89
CA LEU A 117 -2.01 -6.17 -1.59
C LEU A 117 -2.33 -7.31 -2.56
N MET A 118 -1.91 -7.19 -3.81
CA MET A 118 -2.21 -8.13 -4.89
C MET A 118 -0.91 -8.51 -5.62
N PRO A 119 -0.11 -9.41 -5.03
CA PRO A 119 1.12 -9.87 -5.66
C PRO A 119 0.82 -10.65 -6.94
N GLU A 120 1.54 -10.35 -8.01
CA GLU A 120 1.35 -10.98 -9.32
C GLU A 120 1.48 -12.51 -9.24
N SER A 121 2.49 -13.01 -8.53
CA SER A 121 2.68 -14.45 -8.32
C SER A 121 1.48 -15.12 -7.65
N GLY A 122 0.88 -14.47 -6.65
CA GLY A 122 -0.31 -14.97 -5.96
C GLY A 122 -1.54 -14.96 -6.85
N ILE A 123 -1.72 -13.90 -7.65
CA ILE A 123 -2.81 -13.82 -8.63
C ILE A 123 -2.66 -14.95 -9.66
N CYS A 124 -1.48 -15.10 -10.26
CA CYS A 124 -1.23 -16.09 -11.30
C CYS A 124 -1.48 -17.53 -10.82
N GLN A 125 -1.21 -17.84 -9.55
CA GLN A 125 -1.51 -19.15 -8.95
C GLN A 125 -3.02 -19.44 -8.85
N LEU A 126 -3.86 -18.41 -8.80
CA LEU A 126 -5.32 -18.53 -8.71
C LEU A 126 -6.00 -18.51 -10.09
N VAL A 127 -5.29 -18.11 -11.14
CA VAL A 127 -5.83 -18.05 -12.51
C VAL A 127 -5.71 -19.44 -13.16
N PRO A 128 -6.81 -20.00 -13.72
CA PRO A 128 -6.76 -21.26 -14.45
C PRO A 128 -5.77 -21.22 -15.63
N GLU A 129 -5.05 -22.33 -15.86
CA GLU A 129 -4.01 -22.37 -16.90
C GLU A 129 -4.50 -22.04 -18.32
N ASN A 130 -5.76 -22.37 -18.63
CA ASN A 130 -6.36 -22.06 -19.94
C ASN A 130 -6.54 -20.56 -20.14
N GLU A 131 -6.82 -19.80 -19.07
CA GLU A 131 -6.91 -18.34 -19.13
C GLU A 131 -5.53 -17.70 -19.26
N LEU A 132 -4.52 -18.25 -18.57
CA LEU A 132 -3.12 -17.81 -18.70
C LEU A 132 -2.57 -17.99 -20.12
N LYS A 133 -3.00 -19.05 -20.83
CA LYS A 133 -2.57 -19.34 -22.21
C LYS A 133 -3.27 -18.46 -23.25
N ASN A 134 -4.51 -18.05 -22.98
CA ASN A 134 -5.37 -17.38 -23.97
C ASN A 134 -5.33 -15.85 -23.89
N THR A 135 -4.91 -15.25 -22.79
CA THR A 135 -4.84 -13.79 -22.65
C THR A 135 -3.88 -13.43 -21.53
N PHE A 136 -2.76 -12.76 -21.81
CA PHE A 136 -2.05 -11.78 -20.96
C PHE A 136 -0.68 -11.44 -21.58
N PRO A 137 -0.58 -10.50 -22.55
CA PRO A 137 0.66 -9.78 -22.79
C PRO A 137 0.75 -8.65 -21.77
N ILE A 138 0.97 -8.99 -20.50
CA ILE A 138 1.43 -8.01 -19.50
C ILE A 138 2.65 -8.61 -18.83
N CYS A 139 3.67 -8.88 -19.65
CA CYS A 139 5.05 -9.00 -19.20
C CYS A 139 5.82 -7.85 -19.86
#